data_AF-A0A925MRE8-F1
#
_entry.id   AF-A0A925MRE8-F1
#
_cell.length_a   1.000
_cell.length_b   1.000
_cell.length_c   1.000
_cell.angle_alpha   90.00
_cell.angle_beta   90.00
_cell.angle_gamma   90.00
#
_symmetry.space_group_name_H-M   'P 1'
#
loop_
_entity.id
_entity.type
_entity.pdbx_description
1 polymer ?
#
loop_
_entity_poly.entity_id
_entity_poly.type
_entity_poly.pdbx_seq_one_letter_code
_entity_poly.pdbx_strand_id
1 'polypeptide(L)'
;MYLELFKLRELPFRLSPDPAFLYLSKHHARAKAYMESTIWFTDGFVVITGEIGSGKTTLIETFLKELEKDVVVAQINQTQVTAVEFLQTVLVQFGFQPFKMKKAELLATLNNFLIEQYAAGRRVVLIVDEAQNLSNKVLEEVRMLSGVETTKDKVLRIILAGQPELNEKLNSPELIQLSQRIRLRFHLTPLSKADTTAYIQHRLEVAGSQGREIFAEDCFAVIFRYSGGIPRLVNTLCDTAMLVAFAQDHSEIKLEHIQAAIEELRWVEYAERSVRLPSLGARETESNLDSTAARQWVLGRVILATGGETVAERPLTPGRLIIGRTPDNDLQIDSKYISRHHAQIVTTLQSSILEDLNSTNGVYIRSKRARRRVLNDGDVIQIGQHEIMYIDERQNRIRHSDTALDDDDAVPLLDQTIINDIAEPLEHEETQVQDT
;
A
#
# COMPACT_ATOMS: atom_id res chain seq x y z
N MET A 1 -3.04 -15.77 14.67
CA MET A 1 -2.37 -16.48 15.78
C MET A 1 -1.62 -15.57 16.76
N TYR A 2 -0.91 -14.49 16.36
CA TYR A 2 -0.34 -13.55 17.34
C TYR A 2 -1.39 -12.82 18.20
N LEU A 3 -2.64 -12.75 17.73
CA LEU A 3 -3.76 -12.18 18.50
C LEU A 3 -3.92 -12.84 19.87
N GLU A 4 -3.74 -14.15 19.98
CA GLU A 4 -3.86 -14.85 21.26
C GLU A 4 -2.70 -14.48 22.21
N LEU A 5 -1.47 -14.48 21.69
CA LEU A 5 -0.26 -14.14 22.46
C LEU A 5 -0.34 -12.71 23.02
N PHE A 6 -0.73 -11.74 22.18
CA PHE A 6 -0.87 -10.34 22.58
C PHE A 6 -2.26 -9.99 23.16
N LYS A 7 -3.15 -10.98 23.29
CA LYS A 7 -4.52 -10.84 23.80
C LYS A 7 -5.32 -9.74 23.07
N LEU A 8 -5.24 -9.73 21.75
CA LEU A 8 -5.98 -8.83 20.86
C LEU A 8 -7.18 -9.56 20.24
N ARG A 9 -8.21 -8.80 19.86
CA ARG A 9 -9.45 -9.33 19.25
C ARG A 9 -9.39 -9.35 17.73
N GLU A 10 -8.60 -8.44 17.16
CA GLU A 10 -8.42 -8.30 15.71
C GLU A 10 -7.03 -7.74 15.39
N LEU A 11 -6.63 -7.83 14.12
CA LEU A 11 -5.27 -7.49 13.68
C LEU A 11 -5.08 -5.96 13.68
N PRO A 12 -4.22 -5.40 14.55
CA PRO A 12 -4.08 -3.96 14.73
C PRO A 12 -3.46 -3.26 13.52
N PHE A 13 -2.64 -3.94 12.71
CA PHE A 13 -1.85 -3.32 11.64
C PHE A 13 -2.21 -3.83 10.24
N ARG A 14 -3.50 -4.14 10.00
CA ARG A 14 -3.97 -4.40 8.64
C ARG A 14 -3.73 -3.20 7.72
N LEU A 15 -3.41 -3.49 6.46
CA LEU A 15 -3.20 -2.50 5.41
C LEU A 15 -4.49 -2.14 4.66
N SER A 16 -5.50 -3.02 4.72
CA SER A 16 -6.84 -2.72 4.22
C SER A 16 -7.40 -1.51 4.97
N PRO A 17 -7.99 -0.53 4.27
CA PRO A 17 -8.68 0.58 4.90
C PRO A 17 -9.75 0.07 5.87
N ASP A 18 -9.72 0.58 7.10
CA ASP A 18 -10.79 0.37 8.07
C ASP A 18 -11.00 1.68 8.85
N PRO A 19 -12.14 2.35 8.66
CA PRO A 19 -12.49 3.56 9.38
C PRO A 19 -12.43 3.46 10.90
N ALA A 20 -12.63 2.26 11.48
CA ALA A 20 -12.54 2.06 12.93
C ALA A 20 -11.12 2.30 13.48
N PHE A 21 -10.10 2.12 12.64
CA PHE A 21 -8.70 2.32 12.96
C PHE A 21 -8.16 3.71 12.57
N LEU A 22 -9.03 4.62 12.12
CA LEU A 22 -8.61 5.97 11.75
C LEU A 22 -8.21 6.78 12.99
N TYR A 23 -6.90 6.97 13.16
CA TYR A 23 -6.38 7.95 14.10
C TYR A 23 -6.46 9.37 13.52
N LEU A 24 -7.31 10.22 14.10
CA LEU A 24 -7.45 11.62 13.72
C LEU A 24 -6.33 12.47 14.34
N SER A 25 -5.13 12.42 13.74
CA SER A 25 -4.09 13.41 14.05
C SER A 25 -4.59 14.83 13.74
N LYS A 26 -3.91 15.87 14.26
CA LYS A 26 -4.29 17.27 13.97
C LYS A 26 -4.40 17.57 12.47
N HIS A 27 -3.57 16.92 11.65
CA HIS A 27 -3.60 17.06 10.19
C HIS A 27 -4.78 16.32 9.56
N HIS A 28 -5.07 15.09 9.99
CA HIS A 28 -6.22 14.33 9.51
C HIS A 28 -7.55 14.99 9.89
N ALA A 29 -7.66 15.52 11.12
CA ALA A 29 -8.84 16.26 11.57
C ALA A 29 -9.09 17.51 10.71
N ARG A 30 -8.03 18.25 10.33
CA ARG A 30 -8.14 19.38 9.40
C ARG A 30 -8.56 18.95 7.99
N ALA A 31 -7.96 17.88 7.47
CA ALA A 31 -8.34 17.32 6.17
C ALA A 31 -9.82 16.93 6.14
N LYS A 32 -10.30 16.25 7.19
CA LYS A 32 -11.71 15.89 7.37
C LYS A 32 -12.62 17.11 7.38
N ALA A 33 -12.29 18.13 8.17
CA ALA A 33 -13.07 19.37 8.23
C ALA A 33 -13.15 20.08 6.86
N TYR A 34 -12.09 19.99 6.04
CA TYR A 34 -12.10 20.53 4.68
C TYR A 34 -13.05 19.73 3.78
N MET A 35 -13.06 18.39 3.88
CA MET A 35 -14.05 17.56 3.17
C MET A 35 -15.47 17.90 3.60
N GLU A 36 -15.74 18.00 4.90
CA GLU A 36 -17.06 18.35 5.45
C GLU A 36 -17.52 19.74 4.98
N SER A 37 -16.59 20.70 4.85
CA SER A 37 -16.92 22.02 4.33
C SER A 37 -17.51 21.98 2.91
N THR A 38 -17.17 20.98 2.09
CA THR A 38 -17.74 20.84 0.74
C THR A 38 -19.24 20.58 0.74
N ILE A 39 -19.77 20.00 1.81
CA ILE A 39 -21.20 19.75 1.92
C ILE A 39 -21.96 21.08 2.05
N TRP A 40 -21.41 22.00 2.83
CA TRP A 40 -22.01 23.31 3.12
C TRP A 40 -21.79 24.34 2.01
N PHE A 41 -20.63 24.28 1.35
CA PHE A 41 -20.25 25.25 0.33
C PHE A 41 -20.26 24.62 -1.05
N THR A 42 -21.01 25.21 -1.97
CA THR A 42 -21.18 24.69 -3.32
C THR A 42 -20.14 25.21 -4.32
N ASP A 43 -19.34 26.20 -3.93
CA ASP A 43 -18.38 26.85 -4.83
C ASP A 43 -17.00 26.20 -4.75
N GLY A 44 -16.58 25.62 -5.88
CA GLY A 44 -15.21 25.19 -6.12
C GLY A 44 -14.86 23.78 -5.62
N PHE A 45 -13.63 23.38 -5.92
CA PHE A 45 -13.10 22.05 -5.59
C PHE A 45 -12.38 22.03 -4.27
N VAL A 46 -12.43 20.86 -3.62
CA VAL A 46 -11.49 20.55 -2.55
C VAL A 46 -10.51 19.51 -3.06
N VAL A 47 -9.23 19.80 -2.90
CA VAL A 47 -8.14 18.92 -3.30
C VAL A 47 -7.42 18.43 -2.05
N ILE A 48 -7.29 17.12 -1.93
CA ILE A 48 -6.60 16.45 -0.83
C ILE A 48 -5.45 15.63 -1.41
N THR A 49 -4.22 16.11 -1.26
CA THR A 49 -3.04 15.35 -1.65
C THR A 49 -2.35 14.73 -0.44
N GLY A 50 -1.44 13.80 -0.66
CA GLY A 50 -0.62 13.22 0.40
C GLY A 50 0.18 12.04 -0.13
N GLU A 51 1.22 11.66 0.59
CA GLU A 51 2.10 10.55 0.23
C GLU A 51 1.34 9.22 0.08
N ILE A 52 1.95 8.27 -0.64
CA ILE A 52 1.41 6.91 -0.74
C ILE A 52 1.30 6.32 0.66
N GLY A 53 0.11 5.82 1.01
CA GLY A 53 -0.14 5.24 2.33
C GLY A 53 -0.26 6.24 3.48
N SER A 54 -0.47 7.52 3.19
CA SER A 54 -0.73 8.57 4.20
C SER A 54 -2.10 8.49 4.88
N GLY A 55 -3.01 7.62 4.41
CA GLY A 55 -4.34 7.43 5.00
C GLY A 55 -5.48 8.16 4.28
N LYS A 56 -5.25 8.70 3.06
CA LYS A 56 -6.28 9.40 2.25
C LYS A 56 -7.55 8.57 2.04
N THR A 57 -7.42 7.32 1.59
CA THR A 57 -8.58 6.44 1.32
C THR A 57 -9.36 6.15 2.61
N THR A 58 -8.68 5.85 3.72
CA THR A 58 -9.33 5.66 5.03
C THR A 58 -10.08 6.91 5.50
N LEU A 59 -9.50 8.10 5.25
CA LEU A 59 -10.15 9.38 5.54
C LEU A 59 -11.41 9.58 4.70
N ILE A 60 -11.36 9.28 3.40
CA ILE A 60 -12.51 9.35 2.49
C ILE A 60 -13.62 8.39 2.94
N GLU A 61 -13.29 7.13 3.23
CA GLU A 61 -14.27 6.16 3.70
C GLU A 61 -14.93 6.56 5.01
N THR A 62 -14.16 7.17 5.92
CA THR A 62 -14.70 7.69 7.19
C THR A 62 -15.65 8.85 6.94
N PHE A 63 -15.26 9.80 6.07
CA PHE A 63 -16.13 10.89 5.64
C PHE A 63 -17.43 10.36 5.04
N LEU A 64 -17.36 9.37 4.14
CA LEU A 64 -18.53 8.78 3.49
C LEU A 64 -19.49 8.10 4.47
N LYS A 65 -18.97 7.42 5.50
CA LYS A 65 -19.80 6.77 6.54
C LYS A 65 -20.57 7.76 7.40
N GLU A 66 -20.06 8.98 7.54
CA GLU A 66 -20.65 10.03 8.37
C GLU A 66 -21.59 10.97 7.60
N LEU A 67 -21.71 10.80 6.28
CA LEU A 67 -22.60 11.62 5.46
C LEU A 67 -24.08 11.40 5.83
N GLU A 68 -24.83 12.50 5.79
CA GLU A 68 -26.26 12.52 5.99
C GLU A 68 -27.01 11.82 4.84
N LYS A 69 -28.24 11.36 5.10
CA LYS A 69 -29.06 10.59 4.14
C LYS A 69 -29.52 11.41 2.93
N ASP A 70 -29.44 12.74 3.00
CA ASP A 70 -29.76 13.67 1.91
C ASP A 70 -28.56 13.92 0.97
N VAL A 71 -27.43 13.25 1.19
CA VAL A 71 -26.24 13.34 0.33
C VAL A 71 -26.16 12.15 -0.61
N VAL A 72 -26.06 12.42 -1.91
CA VAL A 72 -25.86 11.43 -2.97
C VAL A 72 -24.41 11.50 -3.44
N VAL A 73 -23.72 10.37 -3.40
CA VAL A 73 -22.28 10.30 -3.67
C VAL A 73 -21.99 9.44 -4.89
N ALA A 74 -21.09 9.91 -5.75
CA ALA A 74 -20.34 9.07 -6.68
C ALA A 74 -18.87 9.04 -6.29
N GLN A 75 -18.32 7.84 -6.08
CA GLN A 75 -16.89 7.65 -5.82
C GLN A 75 -16.22 6.98 -7.03
N ILE A 76 -15.15 7.59 -7.53
CA ILE A 76 -14.37 7.11 -8.67
C ILE A 76 -12.97 6.74 -8.17
N ASN A 77 -12.66 5.44 -8.21
CA ASN A 77 -11.32 4.93 -7.87
C ASN A 77 -10.53 4.50 -9.13
N GLN A 78 -11.22 4.17 -10.22
CA GLN A 78 -10.59 3.81 -11.49
C GLN A 78 -10.40 5.08 -12.33
N THR A 79 -9.15 5.43 -12.58
CA THR A 79 -8.75 6.70 -13.19
C THR A 79 -8.05 6.54 -14.54
N GLN A 80 -7.76 5.31 -14.97
CA GLN A 80 -7.28 5.02 -16.32
C GLN A 80 -8.45 4.95 -17.31
N VAL A 81 -9.06 6.10 -17.56
CA VAL A 81 -10.29 6.21 -18.35
C VAL A 81 -10.23 7.37 -19.35
N THR A 82 -10.92 7.21 -20.46
CA THR A 82 -11.25 8.31 -21.38
C THR A 82 -12.32 9.23 -20.78
N ALA A 83 -12.51 10.42 -21.38
CA ALA A 83 -13.56 11.35 -20.99
C ALA A 83 -14.97 10.74 -21.01
N VAL A 84 -15.26 9.88 -21.99
CA VAL A 84 -16.56 9.21 -22.12
C VAL A 84 -16.73 8.13 -21.04
N GLU A 85 -15.72 7.29 -20.85
CA GLU A 85 -15.73 6.25 -19.81
C GLU A 85 -15.81 6.86 -18.41
N PHE A 86 -15.18 8.01 -18.17
CA PHE A 86 -15.30 8.75 -16.91
C PHE A 86 -16.76 9.16 -16.65
N LEU A 87 -17.41 9.81 -17.62
CA LEU A 87 -18.82 10.21 -17.50
C LEU A 87 -19.75 9.01 -17.33
N GLN A 88 -19.49 7.90 -18.04
CA GLN A 88 -20.21 6.66 -17.86
C GLN A 88 -20.04 6.10 -16.45
N THR A 89 -18.82 6.09 -15.92
CA THR A 89 -18.53 5.61 -14.56
C THR A 89 -19.24 6.45 -13.51
N VAL A 90 -19.24 7.78 -13.66
CA VAL A 90 -20.00 8.69 -12.78
C VAL A 90 -21.50 8.36 -12.79
N LEU A 91 -22.09 8.21 -13.97
CA LEU A 91 -23.51 7.85 -14.10
C LEU A 91 -23.81 6.44 -13.54
N VAL A 92 -22.91 5.47 -13.70
CA VAL A 92 -23.04 4.14 -13.09
C VAL A 92 -23.07 4.24 -11.56
N GLN A 93 -22.21 5.06 -10.96
CA GLN A 93 -22.21 5.29 -9.50
C GLN A 93 -23.53 5.91 -9.01
N PHE A 94 -24.20 6.70 -9.85
CA PHE A 94 -25.55 7.21 -9.58
C PHE A 94 -26.69 6.25 -9.95
N GLY A 95 -26.39 5.02 -10.40
CA GLY A 95 -27.37 3.95 -10.66
C GLY A 95 -27.90 3.87 -12.10
N PHE A 96 -27.27 4.56 -13.06
CA PHE A 96 -27.67 4.52 -14.48
C PHE A 96 -26.93 3.40 -15.25
N GLN A 97 -27.44 3.08 -16.45
CA GLN A 97 -26.80 2.15 -17.40
C GLN A 97 -26.42 2.86 -18.73
N PRO A 98 -25.36 3.68 -18.74
CA PRO A 98 -25.07 4.63 -19.81
C PRO A 98 -24.20 4.08 -20.96
N PHE A 99 -23.96 2.76 -21.02
CA PHE A 99 -22.91 2.16 -21.86
C PHE A 99 -23.08 2.36 -23.38
N LYS A 100 -24.31 2.66 -23.84
CA LYS A 100 -24.61 2.92 -25.26
C LYS A 100 -24.72 4.41 -25.58
N MET A 101 -24.69 5.27 -24.57
CA MET A 101 -24.90 6.70 -24.73
C MET A 101 -23.67 7.38 -25.30
N LYS A 102 -23.89 8.31 -26.22
CA LYS A 102 -22.87 9.23 -26.70
C LYS A 102 -22.59 10.30 -25.64
N LYS A 103 -21.44 10.97 -25.74
CA LYS A 103 -21.02 12.01 -24.79
C LYS A 103 -22.10 13.06 -24.50
N ALA A 104 -22.80 13.55 -25.53
CA ALA A 104 -23.86 14.55 -25.36
C ALA A 104 -25.03 14.01 -24.52
N GLU A 105 -25.41 12.75 -24.72
CA GLU A 105 -26.47 12.08 -23.95
C GLU A 105 -26.04 11.83 -22.50
N LEU A 106 -24.77 11.48 -22.28
CA LEU A 106 -24.20 11.35 -20.93
C LEU A 106 -24.29 12.67 -20.16
N LEU A 107 -23.85 13.77 -20.78
CA LEU A 107 -23.88 15.09 -20.18
C LEU A 107 -25.31 15.57 -19.90
N ALA A 108 -26.23 15.35 -20.85
CA ALA A 108 -27.64 15.69 -20.66
C ALA A 108 -28.27 14.89 -19.51
N THR A 109 -28.00 13.59 -19.45
CA THR A 109 -28.50 12.70 -18.38
C THR A 109 -27.97 13.15 -17.02
N LEU A 110 -26.66 13.42 -16.92
CA LEU A 110 -26.03 13.87 -15.68
C LEU A 110 -26.58 15.23 -15.24
N ASN A 111 -26.76 16.18 -16.16
CA ASN A 111 -27.33 17.48 -15.85
C ASN A 111 -28.77 17.37 -15.30
N ASN A 112 -29.62 16.60 -15.98
CA ASN A 112 -30.99 16.37 -15.53
C ASN A 112 -31.02 15.73 -14.13
N PHE A 113 -30.17 14.73 -13.91
CA PHE A 113 -30.02 14.10 -12.60
C PHE A 113 -29.64 15.13 -11.52
N LEU A 114 -28.63 15.97 -11.76
CA LEU A 114 -28.19 16.97 -10.79
C LEU A 114 -29.30 17.98 -10.44
N ILE A 115 -30.08 18.41 -11.44
CA ILE A 115 -31.23 19.31 -11.26
C ILE A 115 -32.32 18.62 -10.43
N GLU A 116 -32.64 17.36 -10.72
CA GLU A 116 -33.62 16.56 -9.96
C GLU A 116 -33.19 16.38 -8.50
N GLN A 117 -31.91 16.08 -8.24
CA GLN A 117 -31.39 15.96 -6.88
C GLN A 117 -31.51 17.29 -6.12
N TYR A 118 -31.12 18.40 -6.76
CA TYR A 118 -31.24 19.73 -6.18
C TYR A 118 -32.70 20.09 -5.86
N ALA A 119 -33.64 19.82 -6.77
CA ALA A 119 -35.08 20.05 -6.56
C ALA A 119 -35.64 19.19 -5.41
N ALA A 120 -35.07 18.01 -5.17
CA ALA A 120 -35.40 17.14 -4.04
C ALA A 120 -34.70 17.55 -2.73
N GLY A 121 -33.95 18.65 -2.71
CA GLY A 121 -33.18 19.11 -1.55
C GLY A 121 -31.96 18.24 -1.24
N ARG A 122 -31.55 17.36 -2.15
CA ARG A 122 -30.41 16.45 -1.98
C ARG A 122 -29.13 17.07 -2.52
N ARG A 123 -28.02 16.81 -1.82
CA ARG A 123 -26.69 17.33 -2.18
C ARG A 123 -25.93 16.27 -2.95
N VAL A 124 -25.36 16.63 -4.10
CA VAL A 124 -24.56 15.69 -4.91
C VAL A 124 -23.07 15.94 -4.72
N VAL A 125 -22.33 14.87 -4.40
CA VAL A 125 -20.88 14.88 -4.20
C VAL A 125 -20.22 13.89 -5.15
N LEU A 126 -19.23 14.35 -5.90
CA LEU A 126 -18.33 13.52 -6.70
C LEU A 126 -16.96 13.48 -6.01
N ILE A 127 -16.52 12.28 -5.64
CA ILE A 127 -15.18 12.04 -5.12
C ILE A 127 -14.38 11.28 -6.18
N VAL A 128 -13.23 11.82 -6.54
CA VAL A 128 -12.27 11.15 -7.41
C VAL A 128 -11.02 10.86 -6.61
N ASP A 129 -10.77 9.59 -6.29
CA ASP A 129 -9.52 9.14 -5.66
C ASP A 129 -8.47 8.82 -6.73
N GLU A 130 -7.19 8.85 -6.36
CA GLU A 130 -6.04 8.66 -7.28
C GLU A 130 -6.06 9.60 -8.52
N ALA A 131 -6.57 10.82 -8.34
CA ALA A 131 -6.85 11.76 -9.43
C ALA A 131 -5.61 12.22 -10.22
N GLN A 132 -4.38 12.02 -9.71
CA GLN A 132 -3.15 12.28 -10.47
C GLN A 132 -3.08 11.48 -11.77
N ASN A 133 -3.71 10.29 -11.79
CA ASN A 133 -3.75 9.39 -12.94
C ASN A 133 -4.72 9.86 -14.04
N LEU A 134 -5.65 10.78 -13.75
CA LEU A 134 -6.59 11.31 -14.75
C LEU A 134 -5.85 12.12 -15.82
N SER A 135 -6.11 11.90 -17.11
CA SER A 135 -5.55 12.77 -18.15
C SER A 135 -6.04 14.22 -18.04
N ASN A 136 -5.28 15.19 -18.56
CA ASN A 136 -5.70 16.60 -18.57
C ASN A 136 -7.05 16.80 -19.25
N LYS A 137 -7.36 15.99 -20.29
CA LYS A 137 -8.66 16.01 -20.97
C LYS A 137 -9.79 15.61 -20.01
N VAL A 138 -9.59 14.62 -19.15
CA VAL A 138 -10.62 14.20 -18.18
C VAL A 138 -10.76 15.22 -17.05
N LEU A 139 -9.65 15.80 -16.58
CA LEU A 139 -9.69 16.90 -15.61
C LEU A 139 -10.43 18.13 -16.14
N GLU A 140 -10.33 18.43 -17.44
CA GLU A 140 -11.16 19.45 -18.08
C GLU A 140 -12.65 19.07 -18.12
N GLU A 141 -13.00 17.79 -18.30
CA GLU A 141 -14.41 17.37 -18.14
C GLU A 141 -14.89 17.59 -16.71
N VAL A 142 -14.09 17.24 -15.71
CA VAL A 142 -14.41 17.52 -14.29
C VAL A 142 -14.63 19.02 -14.08
N ARG A 143 -13.80 19.88 -14.69
CA ARG A 143 -14.00 21.33 -14.68
C ARG A 143 -15.34 21.71 -15.29
N MET A 144 -15.69 21.15 -16.44
CA MET A 144 -16.95 21.45 -17.14
C MET A 144 -18.17 21.02 -16.31
N LEU A 145 -18.12 19.86 -15.66
CA LEU A 145 -19.20 19.36 -14.79
C LEU A 145 -19.45 20.29 -13.59
N SER A 146 -18.39 20.86 -13.03
CA SER A 146 -18.52 21.87 -11.96
C SER A 146 -19.19 23.17 -12.41
N GLY A 147 -19.30 23.39 -13.73
CA GLY A 147 -19.99 24.54 -14.32
C GLY A 147 -21.50 24.39 -14.33
N VAL A 148 -22.05 23.21 -14.00
CA VAL A 148 -23.49 23.02 -13.93
C VAL A 148 -24.02 23.80 -12.73
N GLU A 149 -24.87 24.77 -13.03
CA GLU A 149 -25.46 25.72 -12.08
C GLU A 149 -26.97 25.78 -12.32
N THR A 150 -27.73 25.94 -11.25
CA THR A 150 -29.08 26.50 -11.34
C THR A 150 -28.98 28.03 -11.38
N THR A 151 -30.09 28.74 -11.53
CA THR A 151 -30.11 30.22 -11.50
C THR A 151 -29.59 30.83 -10.19
N LYS A 152 -29.40 30.04 -9.13
CA LYS A 152 -28.95 30.52 -7.81
C LYS A 152 -27.76 29.76 -7.23
N ASP A 153 -27.63 28.46 -7.47
CA ASP A 153 -26.62 27.63 -6.81
C ASP A 153 -25.94 26.63 -7.74
N LYS A 154 -24.67 26.34 -7.44
CA LYS A 154 -23.91 25.19 -7.94
C LYS A 154 -24.51 23.89 -7.41
N VAL A 155 -24.70 22.91 -8.28
CA VAL A 155 -25.39 21.65 -7.92
C VAL A 155 -24.46 20.47 -7.62
N LEU A 156 -23.21 20.52 -8.11
CA LEU A 156 -22.23 19.44 -7.97
C LEU A 156 -21.04 19.88 -7.12
N ARG A 157 -20.78 19.16 -6.02
CA ARG A 157 -19.59 19.31 -5.18
C ARG A 157 -18.54 18.30 -5.62
N ILE A 158 -17.27 18.69 -5.71
CA ILE A 158 -16.21 17.80 -6.18
C ILE A 158 -15.04 17.78 -5.19
N ILE A 159 -14.62 16.58 -4.81
CA ILE A 159 -13.42 16.31 -4.04
C ILE A 159 -12.44 15.53 -4.94
N LEU A 160 -11.25 16.07 -5.13
CA LEU A 160 -10.15 15.39 -5.81
C LEU A 160 -9.13 14.94 -4.78
N ALA A 161 -8.91 13.64 -4.66
CA ALA A 161 -7.89 13.06 -3.81
C ALA A 161 -6.79 12.41 -4.66
N GLY A 162 -5.54 12.52 -4.20
CA GLY A 162 -4.43 11.94 -4.95
C GLY A 162 -3.06 12.11 -4.29
N GLN A 163 -2.03 11.85 -5.07
CA GLN A 163 -0.63 11.96 -4.66
C GLN A 163 -0.08 13.38 -4.93
N PRO A 164 1.12 13.76 -4.47
CA PRO A 164 1.68 15.11 -4.67
C PRO A 164 1.69 15.58 -6.14
N GLU A 165 1.87 14.66 -7.09
CA GLU A 165 1.85 14.88 -8.53
C GLU A 165 0.52 15.48 -9.02
N LEU A 166 -0.58 15.25 -8.30
CA LEU A 166 -1.84 15.93 -8.60
C LEU A 166 -1.71 17.44 -8.42
N ASN A 167 -1.00 17.91 -7.39
CA ASN A 167 -0.81 19.35 -7.19
C ASN A 167 0.05 19.96 -8.30
N GLU A 168 1.11 19.27 -8.71
CA GLU A 168 1.97 19.70 -9.82
C GLU A 168 1.16 19.81 -11.12
N LYS A 169 0.38 18.77 -11.42
CA LYS A 169 -0.51 18.73 -12.57
C LYS A 169 -1.55 19.84 -12.55
N LEU A 170 -2.21 20.06 -11.42
CA LEU A 170 -3.18 21.16 -11.28
C LEU A 170 -2.54 22.55 -11.37
N ASN A 171 -1.24 22.68 -11.19
CA ASN A 171 -0.51 23.93 -11.36
C ASN A 171 0.06 24.10 -12.78
N SER A 172 -0.14 23.12 -13.66
CA SER A 172 0.34 23.19 -15.03
C SER A 172 -0.43 24.24 -15.86
N PRO A 173 0.20 24.86 -16.87
CA PRO A 173 -0.45 25.86 -17.71
C PRO A 173 -1.75 25.39 -18.37
N GLU A 174 -1.83 24.10 -18.71
CA GLU A 174 -2.99 23.48 -19.37
C GLU A 174 -4.23 23.42 -18.47
N LEU A 175 -4.06 23.43 -17.14
CA LEU A 175 -5.14 23.27 -16.16
C LEU A 175 -5.39 24.53 -15.32
N ILE A 176 -4.89 25.69 -15.76
CA ILE A 176 -5.01 26.95 -15.01
C ILE A 176 -6.48 27.34 -14.73
N GLN A 177 -7.40 26.98 -15.63
CA GLN A 177 -8.83 27.25 -15.45
C GLN A 177 -9.47 26.35 -14.39
N LEU A 178 -9.02 25.10 -14.31
CA LEU A 178 -9.46 24.16 -13.27
C LEU A 178 -8.86 24.57 -11.92
N SER A 179 -7.60 25.00 -11.91
CA SER A 179 -6.88 25.36 -10.70
C SER A 179 -7.48 26.58 -9.99
N GLN A 180 -7.97 27.56 -10.76
CA GLN A 180 -8.69 28.73 -10.25
C GLN A 180 -10.04 28.39 -9.62
N ARG A 181 -10.63 27.22 -9.93
CA ARG A 181 -11.85 26.72 -9.30
C ARG A 181 -11.59 25.93 -8.02
N ILE A 182 -10.33 25.68 -7.66
CA ILE A 182 -10.01 25.01 -6.41
C ILE A 182 -10.18 25.99 -5.26
N ARG A 183 -11.11 25.72 -4.36
CA ARG A 183 -11.38 26.54 -3.18
C ARG A 183 -10.44 26.22 -2.04
N LEU A 184 -10.19 24.94 -1.80
CA LEU A 184 -9.27 24.50 -0.75
C LEU A 184 -8.31 23.45 -1.29
N ARG A 185 -7.05 23.58 -0.88
CA ARG A 185 -6.03 22.54 -1.03
C ARG A 185 -5.56 22.14 0.36
N PHE A 186 -5.49 20.84 0.60
CA PHE A 186 -4.87 20.30 1.79
C PHE A 186 -3.89 19.21 1.39
N HIS A 187 -2.70 19.25 1.96
CA HIS A 187 -1.71 18.21 1.80
C HIS A 187 -1.57 17.46 3.12
N LEU A 188 -1.93 16.18 3.11
CA LEU A 188 -1.86 15.27 4.23
C LEU A 188 -0.41 14.82 4.42
N THR A 189 0.26 15.48 5.36
CA THR A 189 1.65 15.19 5.73
C THR A 189 1.74 13.90 6.53
N PRO A 190 2.92 13.25 6.52
CA PRO A 190 3.21 12.12 7.41
C PRO A 190 2.98 12.49 8.89
N LEU A 191 2.77 11.48 9.73
CA LEU A 191 2.60 11.66 11.17
C LEU A 191 3.91 12.19 11.79
N SER A 192 3.79 13.06 12.79
CA SER A 192 4.93 13.45 13.62
C SER A 192 5.43 12.26 14.46
N LYS A 193 6.61 12.37 15.08
CA LYS A 193 7.12 11.34 16.01
C LYS A 193 6.10 11.05 17.13
N ALA A 194 5.54 12.11 17.74
CA ALA A 194 4.53 11.99 18.78
C ALA A 194 3.22 11.36 18.26
N ASP A 195 2.76 11.81 17.08
CA ASP A 195 1.56 11.23 16.46
C ASP A 195 1.77 9.79 16.02
N THR A 196 3.00 9.37 15.68
CA THR A 196 3.32 7.99 15.31
C THR A 196 3.16 7.06 16.51
N THR A 197 3.66 7.46 17.69
CA THR A 197 3.43 6.73 18.94
C THR A 197 1.94 6.64 19.25
N ALA A 198 1.22 7.78 19.22
CA ALA A 198 -0.20 7.83 19.50
C ALA A 198 -1.03 7.01 18.49
N TYR A 199 -0.63 7.00 17.22
CA TYR A 199 -1.23 6.19 16.17
C TYR A 199 -1.08 4.69 16.45
N ILE A 200 0.12 4.22 16.79
CA ILE A 200 0.39 2.81 17.12
C ILE A 200 -0.45 2.39 18.33
N GLN A 201 -0.45 3.21 19.39
CA GLN A 201 -1.24 2.98 20.59
C GLN A 201 -2.74 2.96 20.30
N HIS A 202 -3.24 3.89 19.50
CA HIS A 202 -4.64 3.94 19.08
C HIS A 202 -5.04 2.65 18.35
N ARG A 203 -4.24 2.18 17.38
CA ARG A 203 -4.57 0.95 16.65
C ARG A 203 -4.56 -0.28 17.57
N LEU A 204 -3.64 -0.35 18.53
CA LEU A 204 -3.61 -1.43 19.52
C LEU A 204 -4.84 -1.39 20.44
N GLU A 205 -5.27 -0.20 20.86
CA GLU A 205 -6.44 -0.02 21.72
C GLU A 205 -7.72 -0.44 20.98
N VAL A 206 -7.91 -0.02 19.72
CA VAL A 206 -9.02 -0.45 18.87
C VAL A 206 -9.02 -1.98 18.71
N ALA A 207 -7.85 -2.58 18.49
CA ALA A 207 -7.68 -4.04 18.44
C ALA A 207 -7.92 -4.76 19.78
N GLY A 208 -8.10 -4.01 20.87
CA GLY A 208 -8.48 -4.52 22.18
C GLY A 208 -7.31 -4.79 23.12
N SER A 209 -6.21 -4.03 23.02
CA SER A 209 -5.10 -4.12 23.97
C SER A 209 -5.50 -3.78 25.41
N GLN A 210 -6.56 -2.99 25.62
CA GLN A 210 -7.09 -2.61 26.94
C GLN A 210 -5.99 -2.02 27.83
N GLY A 211 -5.19 -1.11 27.28
CA GLY A 211 -4.06 -0.49 27.99
C GLY A 211 -2.83 -1.37 28.21
N ARG A 212 -2.77 -2.59 27.66
CA ARG A 212 -1.54 -3.41 27.69
C ARG A 212 -0.43 -2.77 26.87
N GLU A 213 0.74 -2.64 27.47
CA GLU A 213 1.96 -2.20 26.78
C GLU A 213 2.53 -3.37 25.97
N ILE A 214 2.26 -3.36 24.67
CA ILE A 214 2.72 -4.40 23.74
C ILE A 214 4.09 -4.07 23.14
N PHE A 215 4.42 -2.77 23.03
CA PHE A 215 5.70 -2.28 22.51
C PHE A 215 6.44 -1.54 23.62
N ALA A 216 7.74 -1.83 23.77
CA ALA A 216 8.63 -1.07 24.62
C ALA A 216 8.81 0.37 24.10
N GLU A 217 9.04 1.32 25.01
CA GLU A 217 9.06 2.76 24.70
C GLU A 217 10.16 3.14 23.68
N ASP A 218 11.30 2.45 23.73
CA ASP A 218 12.44 2.66 22.84
C ASP A 218 12.14 2.27 21.38
N CYS A 219 11.15 1.41 21.13
CA CYS A 219 10.77 0.94 19.80
C CYS A 219 10.18 2.08 18.94
N PHE A 220 9.42 3.00 19.54
CA PHE A 220 8.70 4.03 18.79
C PHE A 220 9.63 4.97 18.02
N ALA A 221 10.79 5.29 18.58
CA ALA A 221 11.78 6.13 17.92
C ALA A 221 12.34 5.47 16.64
N VAL A 222 12.62 4.16 16.71
CA VAL A 222 13.12 3.39 15.57
C VAL A 222 12.02 3.20 14.52
N ILE A 223 10.79 2.88 14.96
CA ILE A 223 9.64 2.77 14.04
C ILE A 223 9.46 4.07 13.27
N PHE A 224 9.48 5.23 13.94
CA PHE A 224 9.39 6.52 13.27
C PHE A 224 10.56 6.76 12.29
N ARG A 225 11.80 6.47 12.68
CA ARG A 225 13.00 6.64 11.83
C ARG A 225 12.91 5.87 10.51
N TYR A 226 12.40 4.63 10.53
CA TYR A 226 12.31 3.78 9.35
C TYR A 226 11.01 3.93 8.55
N SER A 227 9.95 4.47 9.16
CA SER A 227 8.66 4.69 8.49
C SER A 227 8.44 6.13 8.02
N GLY A 228 9.18 7.11 8.55
CA GLY A 228 8.94 8.53 8.33
C GLY A 228 7.59 9.02 8.85
N GLY A 229 6.92 8.23 9.70
CA GLY A 229 5.54 8.51 10.14
C GLY A 229 4.48 8.25 9.07
N ILE A 230 4.80 7.56 7.97
CA ILE A 230 3.82 7.13 6.97
C ILE A 230 2.99 5.96 7.55
N PRO A 231 1.67 6.10 7.75
CA PRO A 231 0.82 5.07 8.35
C PRO A 231 0.99 3.67 7.74
N ARG A 232 1.03 3.56 6.40
CA ARG A 232 1.25 2.27 5.73
C ARG A 232 2.59 1.62 6.12
N LEU A 233 3.67 2.41 6.21
CA LEU A 233 4.98 1.90 6.60
C LEU A 233 5.01 1.56 8.10
N VAL A 234 4.43 2.40 8.95
CA VAL A 234 4.27 2.11 10.37
C VAL A 234 3.56 0.77 10.56
N ASN A 235 2.45 0.55 9.85
CA ASN A 235 1.69 -0.69 9.92
C ASN A 235 2.51 -1.90 9.49
N THR A 236 3.20 -1.81 8.34
CA THR A 236 4.02 -2.92 7.85
C THR A 236 5.10 -3.29 8.85
N LEU A 237 5.83 -2.31 9.40
CA LEU A 237 6.89 -2.58 10.36
C LEU A 237 6.36 -3.16 11.68
N CYS A 238 5.27 -2.61 12.20
CA CYS A 238 4.67 -3.09 13.44
C CYS A 238 4.09 -4.51 13.27
N ASP A 239 3.41 -4.81 12.15
CA ASP A 239 2.88 -6.15 11.88
C ASP A 239 4.01 -7.18 11.76
N THR A 240 5.09 -6.86 11.04
CA THR A 240 6.27 -7.74 10.94
C THR A 240 6.94 -7.94 12.29
N ALA A 241 7.12 -6.89 13.09
CA ALA A 241 7.70 -7.02 14.43
C ALA A 241 6.85 -7.88 15.37
N MET A 242 5.52 -7.75 15.31
CA MET A 242 4.60 -8.62 16.03
C MET A 242 4.74 -10.08 15.60
N LEU A 243 4.93 -10.34 14.31
CA LEU A 243 5.16 -11.70 13.79
C LEU A 243 6.50 -12.29 14.25
N VAL A 244 7.56 -11.48 14.29
CA VAL A 244 8.89 -11.90 14.79
C VAL A 244 8.82 -12.25 16.27
N ALA A 245 8.25 -11.36 17.11
CA ALA A 245 8.09 -11.62 18.54
C ALA A 245 7.22 -12.86 18.79
N PHE A 246 6.14 -13.03 18.02
CA PHE A 246 5.31 -14.22 18.08
C PHE A 246 6.07 -15.50 17.71
N ALA A 247 6.96 -15.47 16.71
CA ALA A 247 7.76 -16.63 16.34
C ALA A 247 8.76 -17.05 17.43
N GLN A 248 9.10 -16.14 18.34
CA GLN A 248 9.98 -16.33 19.48
C GLN A 248 9.22 -16.55 20.81
N ASP A 249 7.88 -16.63 20.77
CA ASP A 249 7.00 -16.73 21.94
C ASP A 249 7.16 -15.57 22.96
N HIS A 250 7.52 -14.38 22.46
CA HIS A 250 7.66 -13.16 23.26
C HIS A 250 6.36 -12.35 23.25
N SER A 251 5.82 -12.09 24.44
CA SER A 251 4.58 -11.32 24.64
C SER A 251 4.76 -9.80 24.69
N GLU A 252 6.00 -9.32 24.52
CA GLU A 252 6.39 -7.90 24.50
C GLU A 252 7.35 -7.66 23.34
N ILE A 253 7.15 -6.57 22.60
CA ILE A 253 7.96 -6.19 21.45
C ILE A 253 9.03 -5.20 21.89
N LYS A 254 10.26 -5.69 21.88
CA LYS A 254 11.51 -4.94 22.13
C LYS A 254 12.25 -4.58 20.85
N LEU A 255 13.28 -3.73 20.97
CA LEU A 255 14.11 -3.27 19.85
C LEU A 255 14.65 -4.40 18.96
N GLU A 256 15.04 -5.53 19.52
CA GLU A 256 15.54 -6.69 18.77
C GLU A 256 14.52 -7.20 17.73
N HIS A 257 13.23 -7.18 18.05
CA HIS A 257 12.16 -7.58 17.12
C HIS A 257 11.93 -6.53 16.03
N ILE A 258 12.10 -5.24 16.36
CA ILE A 258 12.04 -4.15 15.38
C ILE A 258 13.22 -4.26 14.41
N GLN A 259 14.42 -4.52 14.90
CA GLN A 259 15.63 -4.71 14.09
C GLN A 259 15.50 -5.92 13.18
N ALA A 260 15.08 -7.07 13.71
CA ALA A 260 14.80 -8.26 12.91
C ALA A 260 13.72 -8.00 11.85
N ALA A 261 12.67 -7.23 12.17
CA ALA A 261 11.65 -6.85 11.20
C ALA A 261 12.19 -5.91 10.11
N ILE A 262 13.09 -4.97 10.45
CA ILE A 262 13.76 -4.09 9.49
C ILE A 262 14.64 -4.90 8.53
N GLU A 263 15.41 -5.85 9.07
CA GLU A 263 16.27 -6.75 8.28
C GLU A 263 15.42 -7.63 7.34
N GLU A 264 14.34 -8.22 7.86
CA GLU A 264 13.40 -9.04 7.10
C GLU A 264 12.77 -8.25 5.94
N LEU A 265 12.36 -7.01 6.22
CA LEU A 265 11.80 -6.10 5.22
C LEU A 265 12.87 -5.48 4.30
N ARG A 266 14.16 -5.66 4.62
CA ARG A 266 15.31 -5.03 3.95
C ARG A 266 15.18 -3.51 3.87
N TRP A 267 14.74 -2.93 4.98
CA TRP A 267 14.44 -1.52 5.07
C TRP A 267 15.70 -0.72 5.37
N VAL A 268 15.94 0.31 4.56
CA VAL A 268 16.80 1.44 4.93
C VAL A 268 15.97 2.51 5.63
N GLU A 269 16.64 3.47 6.28
CA GLU A 269 15.97 4.59 6.92
C GLU A 269 15.11 5.38 5.94
N TYR A 270 14.02 5.96 6.44
CA TYR A 270 13.08 6.67 5.57
C TYR A 270 13.74 7.85 4.84
N ALA A 271 14.62 8.58 5.52
CA ALA A 271 15.35 9.71 4.94
C ALA A 271 16.20 9.28 3.72
N GLU A 272 16.80 8.10 3.75
CA GLU A 272 17.59 7.56 2.63
C GLU A 272 16.71 7.10 1.47
N ARG A 273 15.45 6.71 1.74
CA ARG A 273 14.48 6.39 0.69
C ARG A 273 14.07 7.64 -0.09
N SER A 274 13.86 8.75 0.60
CA SER A 274 13.46 10.01 -0.04
C SER A 274 14.56 10.62 -0.90
N VAL A 275 15.84 10.39 -0.59
CA VAL A 275 16.97 10.90 -1.39
C VAL A 275 17.14 10.13 -2.72
N ARG A 276 16.59 8.92 -2.83
CA ARG A 276 16.60 8.11 -4.05
C ARG A 276 15.42 8.35 -4.99
N LEU A 277 14.50 9.25 -4.66
CA LEU A 277 13.48 9.74 -5.59
C LEU A 277 14.05 10.99 -6.27
N PRO A 278 14.43 10.95 -7.56
CA PRO A 278 14.82 12.16 -8.26
C PRO A 278 13.65 13.13 -8.23
N SER A 279 13.86 14.31 -7.66
CA SER A 279 13.02 15.47 -7.94
C SER A 279 13.00 15.68 -9.44
N LEU A 280 11.89 15.34 -10.09
CA LEU A 280 11.62 15.62 -11.50
C LEU A 280 11.54 17.15 -11.69
N GLY A 281 12.70 17.78 -11.82
CA GLY A 281 12.78 19.23 -11.77
C GLY A 281 14.15 19.83 -12.08
N ALA A 282 14.99 19.15 -12.86
CA ALA A 282 16.09 19.80 -13.57
C ALA A 282 16.43 18.95 -14.81
N ARG A 283 16.28 19.54 -15.98
CA ARG A 283 16.84 18.99 -17.22
C ARG A 283 18.35 19.07 -17.11
N GLU A 284 19.02 17.94 -16.95
CA GLU A 284 20.36 17.75 -17.47
C GLU A 284 20.39 16.43 -18.24
N THR A 285 20.59 16.59 -19.54
CA THR A 285 21.09 15.60 -20.48
C THR A 285 22.25 14.84 -19.85
N GLU A 286 22.07 13.55 -19.59
CA GLU A 286 23.16 12.58 -19.70
C GLU A 286 22.60 11.17 -19.93
N SER A 287 23.32 10.48 -20.78
CA SER A 287 22.97 9.30 -21.56
C SER A 287 23.06 8.00 -20.77
N ASN A 288 22.20 7.04 -21.12
CA ASN A 288 22.34 5.59 -20.97
C ASN A 288 23.21 5.10 -19.80
N LEU A 289 22.58 4.67 -18.71
CA LEU A 289 23.03 3.56 -17.86
C LEU A 289 21.83 2.91 -17.15
N ASP A 290 21.66 1.62 -17.43
CA ASP A 290 21.07 0.54 -16.64
C ASP A 290 19.59 0.53 -16.22
N SER A 291 18.82 -0.17 -17.07
CA SER A 291 17.43 -0.61 -16.88
C SER A 291 17.29 -1.89 -16.01
N THR A 292 18.20 -2.14 -15.07
CA THR A 292 18.24 -3.41 -14.30
C THR A 292 17.81 -3.30 -12.82
N ALA A 293 17.47 -2.10 -12.33
CA ALA A 293 17.26 -1.85 -10.90
C ALA A 293 15.83 -2.09 -10.35
N ALA A 294 14.93 -2.77 -11.08
CA ALA A 294 13.55 -3.03 -10.63
C ALA A 294 13.09 -4.50 -10.74
N ARG A 295 13.98 -5.48 -10.52
CA ARG A 295 13.54 -6.87 -10.31
C ARG A 295 12.97 -7.03 -8.89
N GLN A 296 11.64 -7.01 -8.76
CA GLN A 296 10.91 -7.49 -7.57
C GLN A 296 11.51 -8.81 -7.09
N TRP A 297 11.87 -8.90 -5.80
CA TRP A 297 12.37 -10.14 -5.19
C TRP A 297 11.23 -11.15 -5.02
N VAL A 298 10.93 -11.91 -6.08
CA VAL A 298 10.10 -13.12 -6.00
C VAL A 298 10.92 -14.20 -5.29
N LEU A 299 10.37 -14.71 -4.18
CA LEU A 299 10.96 -15.77 -3.34
C LEU A 299 10.28 -17.13 -3.56
N GLY A 300 9.12 -17.12 -4.21
CA GLY A 300 8.38 -18.32 -4.56
C GLY A 300 7.13 -17.93 -5.32
N ARG A 301 6.33 -18.91 -5.71
CA ARG A 301 5.04 -18.68 -6.36
C ARG A 301 3.99 -19.61 -5.81
N VAL A 302 2.75 -19.16 -5.92
CA VAL A 302 1.59 -20.02 -5.74
C VAL A 302 0.79 -20.09 -7.02
N ILE A 303 0.47 -21.32 -7.41
CA ILE A 303 -0.30 -21.62 -8.61
C ILE A 303 -1.62 -22.22 -8.16
N LEU A 304 -2.71 -21.49 -8.39
CA LEU A 304 -4.08 -21.95 -8.13
C LEU A 304 -4.55 -22.81 -9.30
N ALA A 305 -4.94 -24.04 -9.02
CA ALA A 305 -5.57 -24.96 -9.96
C ALA A 305 -6.99 -25.31 -9.51
N THR A 306 -7.91 -25.43 -10.47
CA THR A 306 -9.28 -25.91 -10.24
C THR A 306 -9.63 -26.94 -11.31
N GLY A 307 -9.98 -28.16 -10.92
CA GLY A 307 -10.31 -29.22 -11.88
C GLY A 307 -9.14 -29.67 -12.77
N GLY A 308 -7.89 -29.43 -12.34
CA GLY A 308 -6.68 -29.77 -13.11
C GLY A 308 -6.18 -28.66 -14.05
N GLU A 309 -6.90 -27.54 -14.16
CA GLU A 309 -6.47 -26.38 -14.95
C GLU A 309 -5.93 -25.26 -14.05
N THR A 310 -4.82 -24.64 -14.46
CA THR A 310 -4.25 -23.46 -13.79
C THR A 310 -5.12 -22.24 -14.02
N VAL A 311 -5.64 -21.67 -12.94
CA VAL A 311 -6.58 -20.53 -12.96
C VAL A 311 -5.88 -19.21 -12.64
N ALA A 312 -4.89 -19.22 -11.74
CA ALA A 312 -4.16 -18.02 -11.37
C ALA A 312 -2.74 -18.35 -10.87
N GLU A 313 -1.83 -17.42 -11.10
CA GLU A 313 -0.47 -17.47 -10.56
C GLU A 313 -0.19 -16.18 -9.79
N ARG A 314 0.42 -16.30 -8.61
CA ARG A 314 0.81 -15.17 -7.78
C ARG A 314 2.25 -15.32 -7.29
N PRO A 315 3.10 -14.30 -7.51
CA PRO A 315 4.43 -14.28 -6.92
C PRO A 315 4.33 -14.07 -5.41
N LEU A 316 5.17 -14.78 -4.67
CA LEU A 316 5.40 -14.56 -3.26
C LEU A 316 6.63 -13.66 -3.09
N THR A 317 6.41 -12.51 -2.49
CA THR A 317 7.45 -11.56 -2.07
C THR A 317 7.52 -11.57 -0.54
N PRO A 318 8.58 -11.03 0.10
CA PRO A 318 8.60 -10.91 1.56
C PRO A 318 7.31 -10.27 2.09
N GLY A 319 6.67 -10.91 3.07
CA GLY A 319 5.40 -10.47 3.64
C GLY A 319 4.28 -11.50 3.55
N ARG A 320 3.04 -11.03 3.70
CA ARG A 320 1.85 -11.89 3.73
C ARG A 320 1.11 -11.88 2.40
N LEU A 321 0.63 -13.05 1.99
CA LEU A 321 -0.37 -13.24 0.94
C LEU A 321 -1.62 -13.83 1.59
N ILE A 322 -2.75 -13.13 1.53
CA ILE A 322 -4.04 -13.57 2.08
C ILE A 322 -4.86 -14.25 0.99
N ILE A 323 -5.43 -15.40 1.33
CA ILE A 323 -6.28 -16.21 0.46
C ILE A 323 -7.70 -16.20 1.02
N GLY A 324 -8.70 -15.86 0.20
CA GLY A 324 -10.08 -15.80 0.66
C GLY A 324 -11.11 -15.57 -0.44
N ARG A 325 -12.38 -15.58 -0.06
CA ARG A 325 -13.51 -15.48 -1.00
C ARG A 325 -13.76 -14.06 -1.51
N THR A 326 -13.52 -13.06 -0.67
CA THR A 326 -13.83 -11.67 -0.97
C THR A 326 -12.71 -11.01 -1.79
N PRO A 327 -13.02 -9.96 -2.58
CA PRO A 327 -12.06 -9.34 -3.51
C PRO A 327 -10.94 -8.54 -2.84
N ASP A 328 -10.99 -8.36 -1.52
CA ASP A 328 -9.96 -7.70 -0.71
C ASP A 328 -8.79 -8.63 -0.33
N ASN A 329 -8.80 -9.89 -0.76
CA ASN A 329 -7.70 -10.83 -0.57
C ASN A 329 -6.72 -10.81 -1.76
N ASP A 330 -5.44 -11.02 -1.48
CA ASP A 330 -4.37 -11.04 -2.49
C ASP A 330 -4.55 -12.17 -3.52
N LEU A 331 -5.08 -13.32 -3.07
CA LEU A 331 -5.58 -14.40 -3.90
C LEU A 331 -7.06 -14.63 -3.61
N GLN A 332 -7.92 -14.01 -4.43
CA GLN A 332 -9.36 -14.23 -4.38
C GLN A 332 -9.72 -15.57 -5.03
N ILE A 333 -10.51 -16.37 -4.33
CA ILE A 333 -11.15 -17.58 -4.86
C ILE A 333 -12.65 -17.48 -4.56
N ASP A 334 -13.42 -17.02 -5.56
CA ASP A 334 -14.87 -16.80 -5.41
C ASP A 334 -15.64 -18.13 -5.37
N SER A 335 -15.67 -18.75 -4.20
CA SER A 335 -16.34 -20.02 -3.96
C SER A 335 -17.04 -20.02 -2.61
N LYS A 336 -18.26 -20.56 -2.56
CA LYS A 336 -19.02 -20.70 -1.31
C LYS A 336 -18.34 -21.61 -0.27
N TYR A 337 -17.39 -22.44 -0.70
CA TYR A 337 -16.61 -23.32 0.19
C TYR A 337 -15.38 -22.62 0.78
N ILE A 338 -15.19 -21.34 0.51
CA ILE A 338 -14.06 -20.54 0.99
C ILE A 338 -14.59 -19.43 1.91
N SER A 339 -13.85 -19.18 2.98
CA SER A 339 -14.19 -18.18 3.98
C SER A 339 -13.76 -16.80 3.45
N ARG A 340 -14.36 -15.72 3.96
CA ARG A 340 -14.01 -14.36 3.53
C ARG A 340 -12.51 -14.11 3.58
N HIS A 341 -11.87 -14.50 4.68
CA HIS A 341 -10.42 -14.71 4.79
C HIS A 341 -10.23 -16.15 5.26
N HIS A 342 -9.62 -16.99 4.42
CA HIS A 342 -9.57 -18.43 4.65
C HIS A 342 -8.20 -18.88 5.15
N ALA A 343 -7.14 -18.41 4.50
CA ALA A 343 -5.78 -18.77 4.84
C ALA A 343 -4.84 -17.61 4.54
N GLN A 344 -3.61 -17.68 5.05
CA GLN A 344 -2.53 -16.80 4.64
C GLN A 344 -1.24 -17.58 4.45
N ILE A 345 -0.38 -17.08 3.57
CA ILE A 345 1.00 -17.52 3.42
C ILE A 345 1.90 -16.37 3.83
N VAL A 346 2.69 -16.57 4.87
CA VAL A 346 3.71 -15.63 5.33
C VAL A 346 5.04 -16.08 4.74
N THR A 347 5.59 -15.27 3.85
CA THR A 347 6.81 -15.56 3.11
C THR A 347 7.94 -14.74 3.70
N THR A 348 8.98 -15.42 4.16
CA THR A 348 10.24 -14.85 4.62
C THR A 348 11.37 -15.15 3.64
N LEU A 349 12.55 -14.57 3.83
CA LEU A 349 13.72 -14.94 3.02
C LEU A 349 14.16 -16.40 3.19
N GLN A 350 13.81 -17.03 4.31
CA GLN A 350 14.25 -18.38 4.66
C GLN A 350 13.17 -19.46 4.45
N SER A 351 11.89 -19.09 4.59
CA SER A 351 10.79 -20.06 4.53
C SER A 351 9.45 -19.40 4.19
N SER A 352 8.51 -20.19 3.69
CA SER A 352 7.11 -19.79 3.54
C SER A 352 6.26 -20.60 4.50
N ILE A 353 5.37 -19.95 5.26
CA ILE A 353 4.53 -20.59 6.26
C ILE A 353 3.07 -20.38 5.89
N LEU A 354 2.34 -21.48 5.69
CA LEU A 354 0.89 -21.48 5.51
C LEU A 354 0.18 -21.50 6.87
N GLU A 355 -0.86 -20.70 7.02
CA GLU A 355 -1.69 -20.62 8.22
C GLU A 355 -3.19 -20.57 7.87
N ASP A 356 -4.00 -21.38 8.56
CA ASP A 356 -5.47 -21.38 8.48
C ASP A 356 -6.04 -20.25 9.34
N LEU A 357 -6.80 -19.32 8.76
CA LEU A 357 -7.37 -18.16 9.45
C LEU A 357 -8.71 -18.50 10.12
N ASN A 358 -8.73 -19.64 10.82
CA ASN A 358 -9.93 -20.23 11.43
C ASN A 358 -11.07 -20.42 10.43
N SER A 359 -10.73 -20.95 9.24
CA SER A 359 -11.70 -21.13 8.18
C SER A 359 -12.73 -22.22 8.50
N THR A 360 -13.91 -22.09 7.88
CA THR A 360 -15.03 -23.01 8.11
C THR A 360 -14.72 -24.43 7.64
N ASN A 361 -14.06 -24.57 6.49
CA ASN A 361 -13.77 -25.87 5.89
C ASN A 361 -12.33 -26.37 6.15
N GLY A 362 -11.47 -25.51 6.69
CA GLY A 362 -10.07 -25.83 6.99
C GLY A 362 -9.18 -25.86 5.75
N VAL A 363 -7.87 -25.82 6.02
CA VAL A 363 -6.81 -25.95 5.01
C VAL A 363 -6.13 -27.31 5.16
N TYR A 364 -5.78 -27.96 4.06
CA TYR A 364 -5.19 -29.30 4.06
C TYR A 364 -3.91 -29.36 3.21
N ILE A 365 -2.92 -30.12 3.65
CA ILE A 365 -1.74 -30.49 2.84
C ILE A 365 -1.61 -32.00 2.93
N ARG A 366 -1.54 -32.70 1.78
CA ARG A 366 -1.48 -34.17 1.70
C ARG A 366 -2.59 -34.85 2.53
N SER A 367 -3.83 -34.37 2.38
CA SER A 367 -5.03 -34.83 3.13
C SER A 367 -4.98 -34.67 4.66
N LYS A 368 -3.98 -33.99 5.22
CA LYS A 368 -3.91 -33.65 6.65
C LYS A 368 -4.28 -32.20 6.86
N ARG A 369 -5.20 -31.95 7.79
CA ARG A 369 -5.59 -30.58 8.17
C ARG A 369 -4.37 -29.84 8.73
N ALA A 370 -4.07 -28.68 8.18
CA ALA A 370 -2.95 -27.85 8.55
C ALA A 370 -3.48 -26.54 9.17
N ARG A 371 -3.24 -26.34 10.48
CA ARG A 371 -3.48 -25.04 11.13
C ARG A 371 -2.33 -24.07 10.86
N ARG A 372 -1.10 -24.56 10.93
CA ARG A 372 0.14 -23.84 10.59
C ARG A 372 1.16 -24.85 10.07
N ARG A 373 1.82 -24.57 8.95
CA ARG A 373 2.83 -25.47 8.39
C ARG A 373 3.84 -24.69 7.54
N VAL A 374 5.12 -25.01 7.71
CA VAL A 374 6.19 -24.57 6.79
C VAL A 374 5.98 -25.30 5.46
N LEU A 375 5.87 -24.53 4.39
CA LEU A 375 5.73 -25.03 3.02
C LEU A 375 7.09 -25.43 2.49
N ASN A 376 7.14 -26.62 1.89
CA ASN A 376 8.28 -27.10 1.13
C ASN A 376 7.97 -26.98 -0.36
N ASP A 377 9.00 -26.82 -1.18
CA ASP A 377 8.84 -26.81 -2.63
C ASP A 377 7.98 -27.99 -3.13
N GLY A 378 7.00 -27.69 -3.98
CA GLY A 378 6.04 -28.65 -4.51
C GLY A 378 4.89 -29.04 -3.58
N ASP A 379 4.77 -28.46 -2.37
CA ASP A 379 3.62 -28.73 -1.51
C ASP A 379 2.31 -28.25 -2.16
N VAL A 380 1.31 -29.14 -2.19
CA VAL A 380 -0.04 -28.85 -2.69
C VAL A 380 -0.97 -28.59 -1.50
N ILE A 381 -1.53 -27.38 -1.50
CA ILE A 381 -2.41 -26.85 -0.47
C ILE A 381 -3.85 -26.97 -0.97
N GLN A 382 -4.68 -27.70 -0.26
CA GLN A 382 -6.08 -27.91 -0.60
C GLN A 382 -6.98 -27.03 0.26
N ILE A 383 -7.82 -26.24 -0.40
CA ILE A 383 -8.80 -25.33 0.20
C ILE A 383 -10.15 -25.55 -0.49
N GLY A 384 -11.08 -26.23 0.19
CA GLY A 384 -12.32 -26.67 -0.42
C GLY A 384 -12.07 -27.62 -1.59
N GLN A 385 -12.51 -27.23 -2.80
CA GLN A 385 -12.30 -27.98 -4.05
C GLN A 385 -11.10 -27.47 -4.88
N HIS A 386 -10.35 -26.50 -4.35
CA HIS A 386 -9.25 -25.87 -5.06
C HIS A 386 -7.91 -26.36 -4.53
N GLU A 387 -6.94 -26.46 -5.43
CA GLU A 387 -5.57 -26.85 -5.12
C GLU A 387 -4.64 -25.68 -5.43
N ILE A 388 -3.73 -25.39 -4.52
CA ILE A 388 -2.73 -24.34 -4.65
C ILE A 388 -1.37 -25.00 -4.51
N MET A 389 -0.61 -25.06 -5.60
CA MET A 389 0.75 -25.56 -5.60
C MET A 389 1.70 -24.44 -5.19
N TYR A 390 2.56 -24.71 -4.22
CA TYR A 390 3.64 -23.83 -3.82
C TYR A 390 4.94 -24.22 -4.51
N ILE A 391 5.64 -23.24 -5.07
CA ILE A 391 6.97 -23.39 -5.68
C ILE A 391 7.94 -22.48 -4.93
N ASP A 392 9.06 -23.02 -4.46
CA ASP A 392 10.12 -22.27 -3.81
C ASP A 392 11.17 -21.83 -4.84
N GLU A 393 11.26 -20.52 -5.09
CA GLU A 393 12.22 -19.97 -6.06
C GLU A 393 13.52 -19.48 -5.40
N ARG A 394 13.68 -19.64 -4.07
CA ARG A 394 14.90 -19.21 -3.35
C ARG A 394 16.14 -19.97 -3.81
N GLN A 395 16.00 -21.25 -4.15
CA GLN A 395 17.13 -22.12 -4.54
C GLN A 395 17.57 -21.94 -6.01
N ASN A 396 16.68 -21.49 -6.90
CA ASN A 396 17.03 -21.23 -8.31
C ASN A 396 17.97 -20.02 -8.49
N ARG A 397 18.19 -19.23 -7.44
CA ARG A 397 19.15 -18.12 -7.45
C ARG A 397 20.61 -18.56 -7.27
N ILE A 398 20.87 -19.69 -6.62
CA ILE A 398 22.24 -20.17 -6.36
C ILE A 398 22.86 -20.77 -7.65
N ARG A 399 22.04 -21.20 -8.62
CA ARG A 399 22.52 -21.79 -9.89
C ARG A 399 22.71 -20.78 -11.03
N HIS A 400 22.11 -19.60 -10.94
CA HIS A 400 22.19 -18.58 -11.99
C HIS A 400 23.32 -17.55 -11.81
N SER A 401 24.11 -17.63 -10.73
CA SER A 401 25.31 -16.80 -10.56
C SER A 401 26.57 -17.36 -11.24
N ASP A 402 26.59 -18.64 -11.63
CA ASP A 402 27.81 -19.33 -12.08
C ASP A 402 27.92 -19.52 -13.61
N THR A 403 26.98 -19.00 -14.41
CA THR A 403 26.96 -19.22 -15.88
C THR A 403 26.72 -17.96 -16.72
N ALA A 404 27.21 -16.80 -16.29
CA ALA A 404 27.20 -15.59 -17.11
C ALA A 404 28.57 -14.91 -17.07
N LEU A 405 29.57 -15.58 -17.63
CA LEU A 405 30.76 -14.94 -18.18
C LEU A 405 30.66 -15.14 -19.70
N ASP A 406 30.22 -14.11 -20.41
CA ASP A 406 30.50 -13.94 -21.84
C ASP A 406 30.72 -12.44 -22.08
N ASP A 407 31.91 -12.19 -22.62
CA ASP A 407 32.48 -11.01 -23.28
C ASP A 407 31.52 -9.89 -23.69
N ASP A 408 31.70 -8.69 -23.13
CA ASP A 408 32.10 -7.45 -23.83
C ASP A 408 32.08 -6.30 -22.81
N ASP A 409 33.27 -5.77 -22.45
CA ASP A 409 33.52 -4.42 -21.92
C ASP A 409 34.87 -4.43 -21.15
N ALA A 410 35.95 -4.35 -21.92
CA ALA A 410 37.26 -4.02 -21.40
C ALA A 410 37.25 -2.56 -20.89
N VAL A 411 37.44 -2.37 -19.58
CA VAL A 411 37.74 -1.06 -18.99
C VAL A 411 39.26 -0.88 -18.88
N PRO A 412 39.84 0.29 -19.21
CA PRO A 412 41.29 0.46 -19.31
C PRO A 412 41.98 0.43 -17.95
N LEU A 413 43.14 -0.23 -17.91
CA LEU A 413 44.11 -0.13 -16.82
C LEU A 413 44.55 1.32 -16.61
N LEU A 414 44.33 1.85 -15.41
CA LEU A 414 45.08 3.00 -14.91
C LEU A 414 45.68 2.71 -13.53
N ASP A 415 47.00 2.63 -13.59
CA ASP A 415 48.05 3.00 -12.64
C ASP A 415 48.17 2.33 -11.27
N GLN A 416 49.17 1.43 -11.22
CA GLN A 416 49.86 0.99 -10.03
C GLN A 416 50.81 2.09 -9.57
N THR A 417 50.49 2.76 -8.47
CA THR A 417 51.53 3.28 -7.58
C THR A 417 50.95 3.61 -6.22
N ILE A 418 51.71 3.24 -5.19
CA ILE A 418 51.68 3.69 -3.78
C ILE A 418 51.14 2.63 -2.79
N ILE A 419 52.12 2.15 -1.97
CA ILE A 419 52.10 1.45 -0.68
C ILE A 419 51.97 -0.09 -0.67
N ASN A 420 53.11 -0.74 -0.95
CA ASN A 420 53.56 -1.87 -0.14
C ASN A 420 54.78 -1.39 0.65
N ASP A 421 54.63 -1.18 1.95
CA ASP A 421 55.71 -1.32 2.92
C ASP A 421 55.09 -1.63 4.29
N ILE A 422 55.74 -2.53 5.02
CA ILE A 422 55.41 -3.12 6.33
C ILE A 422 54.77 -4.53 6.25
N ALA A 423 55.64 -5.53 6.12
CA ALA A 423 55.46 -6.85 6.71
C ALA A 423 56.84 -7.46 7.02
N GLU A 424 57.32 -7.31 8.25
CA GLU A 424 58.30 -8.23 8.85
C GLU A 424 57.57 -9.18 9.80
N PRO A 425 57.83 -10.50 9.77
CA PRO A 425 57.39 -11.43 10.80
C PRO A 425 58.52 -11.71 11.81
N LEU A 426 58.19 -11.64 13.10
CA LEU A 426 59.00 -12.19 14.19
C LEU A 426 58.41 -13.54 14.59
N GLU A 427 59.09 -14.63 14.25
CA GLU A 427 58.95 -15.92 14.94
C GLU A 427 60.16 -16.14 15.85
N HIS A 428 59.85 -16.55 17.07
CA HIS A 428 60.76 -16.87 18.16
C HIS A 428 61.48 -18.21 17.92
N GLU A 429 62.81 -18.21 18.02
CA GLU A 429 63.58 -19.42 18.35
C GLU A 429 64.12 -19.29 19.78
N GLU A 430 63.68 -20.19 20.66
CA GLU A 430 64.37 -20.47 21.91
C GLU A 430 65.33 -21.67 21.74
N THR A 431 66.47 -21.51 22.42
CA THR A 431 67.26 -22.50 23.17
C THR A 431 68.53 -23.14 22.54
N GLN A 432 69.67 -22.63 23.05
CA GLN A 432 70.82 -23.38 23.64
C GLN A 432 71.70 -24.25 22.70
N VAL A 433 73.03 -24.39 22.83
CA VAL A 433 74.07 -24.01 23.81
C VAL A 433 75.43 -24.41 23.20
N GLN A 434 76.44 -23.57 23.47
CA GLN A 434 77.88 -23.84 23.69
C GLN A 434 78.77 -24.69 22.75
N ASP A 435 79.92 -24.08 22.48
CA ASP A 435 81.30 -24.55 22.74
C ASP A 435 82.22 -24.81 21.54
N THR A 436 83.30 -24.01 21.58
CA THR A 436 84.64 -24.10 20.94
C THR A 436 84.81 -23.82 19.46
#